data_AF-A0A1N6JNK0-F1
#
_entry.id   AF-A0A1N6JNK0-F1
#
_cell.length_a   1.000
_cell.length_b   1.000
_cell.length_c   1.000
_cell.angle_alpha   90.00
_cell.angle_beta   90.00
_cell.angle_gamma   90.00
#
_symmetry.space_group_name_H-M   'P 1'
#
loop_
_entity.id
_entity.type
_entity.pdbx_description
1 polymer ?
#
loop_
_entity_poly.entity_id
_entity_poly.type
_entity_poly.pdbx_seq_one_letter_code
_entity_poly.pdbx_strand_id
1 'polypeptide(L)'
;MWHLALCALRRFCPTRPELAGLVACALTFAAWNAAATQTLTPAVPLFFLVLGWVSVLVGRSAVRIAGVDGRDDFPTAFLFGFLLLNSALLVLAWISVFSIITNAVILLACALALQAVGPPRPAERGLRLAMPGLLAVILSLAAATLWSQDSITAQSIFPDGVVLRPWVDSLFHARQVQVFRDSPGPVVMDDPRMAGQPMWFYHHGSYMTTALLARMTGTPTFLAYTSFQVPFGVVLSGLAAYALICSLWGDRAGVAAAAVLLLLPDASWHGFANPCLGYAWLQQIAPAGQYAVAILAVAWILMFEGCRTGRLSLVALAFLATGLALHYKAHLFVAAALVIWVYPALFLTRFRWRWNLRSAHLWFIISEFPAACNFSDRRPSPCQAGSESGVATWRARS
;
A
#
# COMPACT_ATOMS: atom_id res chain seq x y z
N MET A 1 -1.35 27.35 -31.60
CA MET A 1 -1.66 25.90 -31.39
C MET A 1 -0.43 25.11 -30.92
N TRP A 2 0.73 25.19 -31.59
CA TRP A 2 1.96 24.46 -31.21
C TRP A 2 2.42 24.65 -29.75
N HIS A 3 2.43 25.89 -29.24
CA HIS A 3 2.81 26.15 -27.84
C HIS A 3 1.88 25.46 -26.82
N LEU A 4 0.57 25.41 -27.08
CA LEU A 4 -0.40 24.73 -26.20
C LEU A 4 -0.19 23.22 -26.23
N ALA A 5 0.08 22.64 -27.40
CA ALA A 5 0.38 21.21 -27.54
C ALA A 5 1.69 20.82 -26.81
N LEU A 6 2.75 21.63 -26.95
CA LEU A 6 4.00 21.41 -26.22
C LEU A 6 3.83 21.55 -24.69
N CYS A 7 3.05 22.54 -24.24
CA CYS A 7 2.71 22.70 -22.83
C CYS A 7 1.88 21.52 -22.29
N ALA A 8 0.98 20.96 -23.10
CA ALA A 8 0.21 19.78 -22.74
C ALA A 8 1.11 18.54 -22.62
N LEU A 9 1.98 18.29 -23.61
CA LEU A 9 2.92 17.15 -23.59
C LEU A 9 3.86 17.19 -22.39
N ARG A 10 4.37 18.38 -22.01
CA ARG A 10 5.24 18.54 -20.83
C ARG A 10 4.59 18.12 -19.51
N ARG A 11 3.26 18.08 -19.41
CA ARG A 11 2.56 17.62 -18.19
C ARG A 11 2.71 16.12 -17.96
N PHE A 12 2.85 15.37 -19.05
CA PHE A 12 2.94 13.91 -19.04
C PHE A 12 4.39 13.41 -18.96
N CYS A 13 5.35 14.25 -19.33
CA CYS A 13 6.78 13.89 -19.28
C CYS A 13 7.28 13.78 -17.82
N PRO A 14 7.88 12.65 -17.42
CA PRO A 14 8.65 12.60 -16.19
C PRO A 14 9.89 13.48 -16.30
N THR A 15 10.31 14.08 -15.19
CA THR A 15 11.65 14.69 -15.10
C THR A 15 12.72 13.61 -15.11
N ARG A 16 13.98 13.98 -15.33
CA ARG A 16 15.11 13.05 -15.28
C ARG A 16 15.18 12.20 -14.00
N PRO A 17 15.10 12.76 -12.77
CA PRO A 17 15.14 11.92 -11.56
C PRO A 17 13.92 11.02 -11.43
N GLU A 18 12.75 11.44 -11.90
CA GLU A 18 11.57 10.60 -11.90
C GLU A 18 11.69 9.47 -12.90
N LEU A 19 12.21 9.72 -14.10
CA LEU A 19 12.51 8.67 -15.07
C LEU A 19 13.51 7.67 -14.49
N ALA A 20 14.56 8.13 -13.81
CA ALA A 20 15.52 7.26 -13.15
C ALA A 20 14.85 6.39 -12.05
N GLY A 21 14.03 6.99 -11.19
CA GLY A 21 13.26 6.26 -10.18
C GLY A 21 12.28 5.26 -10.79
N LEU A 22 11.55 5.65 -11.84
CA LEU A 22 10.63 4.79 -12.59
C LEU A 22 11.33 3.58 -13.20
N VAL A 23 12.44 3.82 -13.89
CA VAL A 23 13.23 2.76 -14.53
C VAL A 23 13.83 1.83 -13.47
N ALA A 24 14.39 2.37 -12.38
CA ALA A 24 14.91 1.57 -11.28
C ALA A 24 13.82 0.67 -10.68
N CYS A 25 12.66 1.23 -10.30
CA CYS A 25 11.53 0.48 -9.78
C CYS A 25 11.06 -0.60 -10.77
N ALA A 26 10.81 -0.24 -12.04
CA ALA A 26 10.29 -1.17 -13.03
C ALA A 26 11.26 -2.33 -13.33
N LEU A 27 12.56 -2.04 -13.44
CA LEU A 27 13.59 -3.07 -13.64
C LEU A 27 13.68 -4.00 -12.43
N THR A 28 13.71 -3.46 -11.22
CA THR A 28 13.80 -4.27 -10.00
C THR A 28 12.55 -5.14 -9.80
N PHE A 29 11.34 -4.59 -10.00
CA PHE A 29 10.10 -5.34 -9.86
C PHE A 29 9.96 -6.42 -10.94
N ALA A 30 10.36 -6.12 -12.18
CA ALA A 30 10.41 -7.12 -13.24
C ALA A 30 11.45 -8.22 -12.94
N ALA A 31 12.60 -7.87 -12.36
CA ALA A 31 13.60 -8.85 -11.94
C ALA A 31 13.10 -9.77 -10.83
N TRP A 32 12.41 -9.25 -9.81
CA TRP A 32 11.78 -10.08 -8.77
C TRP A 32 10.74 -11.03 -9.36
N ASN A 33 9.90 -10.54 -10.27
CA ASN A 33 8.89 -11.36 -10.94
C ASN A 33 9.54 -12.44 -11.82
N ALA A 34 10.57 -12.09 -12.58
CA ALA A 34 11.31 -13.05 -13.41
C ALA A 34 12.03 -14.10 -12.56
N ALA A 35 12.60 -13.71 -11.42
CA ALA A 35 13.22 -14.65 -10.48
C ALA A 35 12.20 -15.63 -9.89
N ALA A 36 10.99 -15.16 -9.54
CA ALA A 36 9.95 -16.03 -8.99
C ALA A 36 9.30 -16.95 -10.04
N THR A 37 9.08 -16.43 -11.25
CA THR A 37 8.41 -17.17 -12.34
C THR A 37 9.36 -17.96 -13.23
N GLN A 38 10.68 -17.74 -13.10
CA GLN A 38 11.71 -18.28 -13.99
C GLN A 38 11.48 -17.93 -15.47
N THR A 39 10.68 -16.88 -15.75
CA THR A 39 10.39 -16.42 -17.12
C THR A 39 10.37 -14.90 -17.19
N LEU A 40 10.90 -14.33 -18.27
CA LEU A 40 10.83 -12.90 -18.51
C LEU A 40 9.78 -12.63 -19.59
N THR A 41 8.65 -12.04 -19.18
CA THR A 41 7.58 -11.64 -20.13
C THR A 41 7.62 -10.13 -20.35
N PRO A 42 7.51 -9.63 -21.61
CA PRO A 42 7.54 -8.18 -21.89
C PRO A 42 6.38 -7.40 -21.24
N ALA A 43 5.26 -8.08 -20.94
CA ALA A 43 4.11 -7.48 -20.28
C ALA A 43 4.42 -6.99 -18.86
N VAL A 44 5.31 -7.67 -18.14
CA VAL A 44 5.67 -7.35 -16.75
C VAL A 44 6.41 -6.01 -16.60
N PRO A 45 7.54 -5.74 -17.30
CA PRO A 45 8.20 -4.43 -17.20
C PRO A 45 7.31 -3.31 -17.75
N LEU A 46 6.51 -3.57 -18.79
CA LEU A 46 5.53 -2.59 -19.28
C LEU A 46 4.49 -2.24 -18.22
N PHE A 47 3.94 -3.26 -17.53
CA PHE A 47 3.00 -3.06 -16.42
C PHE A 47 3.60 -2.17 -15.33
N PHE A 48 4.82 -2.46 -14.87
CA PHE A 48 5.45 -1.67 -13.82
C PHE A 48 5.84 -0.25 -14.26
N LEU A 49 6.25 -0.06 -15.51
CA LEU A 49 6.49 1.27 -16.08
C LEU A 49 5.20 2.10 -16.11
N VAL A 50 4.09 1.53 -16.58
CA VAL A 50 2.78 2.22 -16.61
C VAL A 50 2.30 2.51 -15.20
N LEU A 51 2.31 1.52 -14.30
CA LEU A 51 1.90 1.69 -12.91
C LEU A 51 2.69 2.82 -12.24
N GLY A 52 4.01 2.81 -12.38
CA GLY A 52 4.86 3.83 -11.77
C GLY A 52 4.62 5.20 -12.37
N TRP A 53 4.53 5.30 -13.70
CA TRP A 53 4.30 6.57 -14.38
C TRP A 53 2.99 7.22 -13.96
N VAL A 54 1.89 6.45 -13.95
CA VAL A 54 0.56 6.94 -13.54
C VAL A 54 0.55 7.29 -12.06
N SER A 55 1.22 6.50 -11.22
CA SER A 55 1.38 6.80 -9.79
C SER A 55 2.08 8.14 -9.58
N VAL A 56 3.20 8.39 -10.26
CA VAL A 56 3.88 9.68 -10.17
C VAL A 56 2.97 10.82 -10.66
N LEU A 57 2.28 10.67 -11.80
CA LEU A 57 1.38 11.70 -12.31
C LEU A 57 0.27 12.07 -11.31
N VAL A 58 -0.47 11.07 -10.82
CA VAL A 58 -1.55 11.26 -9.84
C VAL A 58 -1.00 11.87 -8.55
N GLY A 59 0.13 11.36 -8.08
CA GLY A 59 0.79 11.82 -6.86
C GLY A 59 1.21 13.28 -6.92
N ARG A 60 1.83 13.74 -8.01
CA ARG A 60 2.17 15.16 -8.18
C ARG A 60 0.95 16.06 -8.05
N SER A 61 -0.15 15.67 -8.69
CA SER A 61 -1.40 16.42 -8.61
C SER A 61 -1.95 16.43 -7.19
N ALA A 62 -1.93 15.28 -6.51
CA ALA A 62 -2.37 15.17 -5.12
C ALA A 62 -1.53 16.04 -4.18
N VAL A 63 -0.20 15.96 -4.25
CA VAL A 63 0.74 16.74 -3.44
C VAL A 63 0.55 18.24 -3.69
N ARG A 64 0.37 18.65 -4.96
CA ARG A 64 0.11 20.04 -5.35
C ARG A 64 -1.22 20.57 -4.80
N ILE A 65 -2.30 19.80 -4.94
CA ILE A 65 -3.64 20.18 -4.43
C ILE A 65 -3.61 20.24 -2.89
N ALA A 66 -2.92 19.28 -2.27
CA ALA A 66 -2.71 19.27 -0.85
C ALA A 66 -1.87 20.47 -0.39
N GLY A 67 -1.10 21.11 -1.29
CA GLY A 67 -0.24 22.24 -0.95
C GLY A 67 0.84 21.84 0.05
N VAL A 68 1.28 20.59 0.00
CA VAL A 68 2.40 20.11 0.83
C VAL A 68 3.65 20.79 0.25
N ASP A 69 4.04 21.90 0.88
CA ASP A 69 4.98 22.88 0.34
C ASP A 69 6.27 22.25 -0.20
N GLY A 70 6.61 22.60 -1.45
CA GLY A 70 7.97 22.54 -1.99
C GLY A 70 8.50 21.17 -2.41
N ARG A 71 7.69 20.11 -2.44
CA ARG A 71 8.19 18.74 -2.59
C ARG A 71 7.58 18.03 -3.79
N ASP A 72 8.18 18.25 -4.96
CA ASP A 72 7.87 17.54 -6.22
C ASP A 72 8.93 16.46 -6.47
N ASP A 73 9.23 15.65 -5.44
CA ASP A 73 10.21 14.56 -5.51
C ASP A 73 9.55 13.22 -5.83
N PHE A 74 10.31 12.34 -6.49
CA PHE A 74 9.80 11.05 -6.96
C PHE A 74 9.22 10.17 -5.84
N PRO A 75 9.92 9.90 -4.70
CA PRO A 75 9.38 9.11 -3.59
C PRO A 75 7.99 9.56 -3.13
N THR A 76 7.84 10.86 -2.82
CA THR A 76 6.59 11.40 -2.29
C THR A 76 5.47 11.32 -3.33
N ALA A 77 5.74 11.73 -4.57
CA ALA A 77 4.75 11.64 -5.64
C ALA A 77 4.35 10.18 -5.92
N PHE A 78 5.31 9.27 -6.09
CA PHE A 78 5.03 7.85 -6.31
C PHE A 78 4.19 7.26 -5.17
N LEU A 79 4.55 7.53 -3.91
CA LEU A 79 3.83 7.05 -2.72
C LEU A 79 2.38 7.53 -2.68
N PHE A 80 2.16 8.85 -2.79
CA PHE A 80 0.80 9.42 -2.76
C PHE A 80 -0.06 8.87 -3.89
N GLY A 81 0.48 8.85 -5.11
CA GLY A 81 -0.30 8.41 -6.26
C GLY A 81 -0.57 6.92 -6.28
N PHE A 82 0.40 6.08 -5.89
CA PHE A 82 0.19 4.64 -5.75
C PHE A 82 -0.94 4.37 -4.74
N LEU A 83 -0.89 4.97 -3.55
CA LEU A 83 -1.89 4.74 -2.51
C LEU A 83 -3.28 5.23 -2.91
N LEU A 84 -3.36 6.38 -3.60
CA LEU A 84 -4.63 6.89 -4.14
C LEU A 84 -5.20 5.98 -5.21
N LEU A 85 -4.39 5.56 -6.19
CA LEU A 85 -4.82 4.67 -7.28
C LEU A 85 -5.24 3.30 -6.74
N ASN A 86 -4.44 2.70 -5.86
CA ASN A 86 -4.72 1.39 -5.30
C ASN A 86 -5.97 1.42 -4.40
N SER A 87 -6.18 2.49 -3.63
CA SER A 87 -7.40 2.66 -2.82
C SER A 87 -8.63 2.98 -3.67
N ALA A 88 -8.49 3.76 -4.75
CA ALA A 88 -9.58 3.98 -5.70
C ALA A 88 -9.96 2.68 -6.43
N LEU A 89 -8.96 1.85 -6.78
CA LEU A 89 -9.18 0.53 -7.38
C LEU A 89 -9.90 -0.40 -6.42
N LEU A 90 -9.56 -0.35 -5.12
CA LEU A 90 -10.31 -1.05 -4.08
C LEU A 90 -11.78 -0.62 -4.08
N VAL A 91 -12.05 0.68 -3.98
CA VAL A 91 -13.44 1.20 -3.97
C VAL A 91 -14.20 0.75 -5.21
N LEU A 92 -13.61 0.88 -6.41
CA LEU A 92 -14.22 0.42 -7.65
C LEU A 92 -14.48 -1.09 -7.67
N ALA A 93 -13.54 -1.91 -7.19
CA ALA A 93 -13.73 -3.36 -7.11
C ALA A 93 -14.92 -3.74 -6.23
N TRP A 94 -15.28 -2.90 -5.26
CA TRP A 94 -16.41 -3.12 -4.35
C TRP A 94 -17.75 -2.56 -4.82
N ILE A 95 -17.76 -1.52 -5.66
CA ILE A 95 -19.01 -0.86 -6.07
C ILE A 95 -19.37 -1.08 -7.54
N SER A 96 -18.40 -1.47 -8.38
CA SER A 96 -18.63 -1.63 -9.81
C SER A 96 -18.95 -3.07 -10.18
N VAL A 97 -19.72 -3.26 -11.25
CA VAL A 97 -19.99 -4.57 -11.88
C VAL A 97 -18.92 -4.95 -12.90
N PHE A 98 -17.75 -4.30 -12.85
CA PHE A 98 -16.71 -4.45 -13.85
C PHE A 98 -15.52 -5.23 -13.32
N SER A 99 -14.82 -5.91 -14.24
CA SER A 99 -13.55 -6.59 -13.94
C SER A 99 -12.49 -5.61 -13.45
N ILE A 100 -11.47 -6.13 -12.76
CA ILE A 100 -10.35 -5.32 -12.27
C ILE A 100 -9.59 -4.59 -13.38
N ILE A 101 -9.49 -5.16 -14.59
CA ILE A 101 -8.86 -4.49 -15.75
C ILE A 101 -9.68 -3.28 -16.16
N THR A 102 -11.00 -3.45 -16.32
CA THR A 102 -11.90 -2.36 -16.74
C THR A 102 -11.84 -1.21 -15.74
N ASN A 103 -11.86 -1.51 -14.44
CA ASN A 103 -11.70 -0.50 -13.39
C ASN A 103 -10.34 0.20 -13.46
N ALA A 104 -9.24 -0.52 -13.70
CA ALA A 104 -7.93 0.06 -13.86
C ALA A 104 -7.84 0.98 -15.10
N VAL A 105 -8.47 0.60 -16.22
CA VAL A 105 -8.54 1.44 -17.43
C VAL A 105 -9.36 2.70 -17.18
N ILE A 106 -10.49 2.61 -16.47
CA ILE A 106 -11.28 3.77 -16.06
C ILE A 106 -10.44 4.71 -15.20
N LEU A 107 -9.73 4.19 -14.19
CA LEU A 107 -8.85 4.99 -13.35
C LEU A 107 -7.72 5.65 -14.14
N LEU A 108 -7.11 4.92 -15.09
CA LEU A 108 -6.10 5.47 -15.98
C LEU A 108 -6.68 6.63 -16.81
N ALA A 109 -7.83 6.44 -17.43
CA ALA A 109 -8.49 7.48 -18.22
C ALA A 109 -8.83 8.71 -17.37
N CYS A 110 -9.37 8.52 -16.16
CA CYS A 110 -9.64 9.59 -15.21
C CYS A 110 -8.35 10.33 -14.80
N ALA A 111 -7.28 9.60 -14.50
CA ALA A 111 -5.98 10.19 -14.15
C ALA A 111 -5.45 11.05 -15.31
N LEU A 112 -5.47 10.54 -16.54
CA LEU A 112 -5.02 11.29 -17.73
C LEU A 112 -5.89 12.52 -17.99
N ALA A 113 -7.22 12.40 -17.85
CA ALA A 113 -8.15 13.52 -18.00
C ALA A 113 -7.90 14.61 -16.96
N LEU A 114 -7.70 14.24 -15.70
CA LEU A 114 -7.36 15.18 -14.61
C LEU A 114 -6.04 15.91 -14.88
N GLN A 115 -5.03 15.23 -15.44
CA GLN A 115 -3.77 15.88 -15.85
C GLN A 115 -3.96 16.83 -17.05
N ALA A 116 -4.82 16.46 -18.00
CA ALA A 116 -5.10 17.27 -19.17
C ALA A 116 -5.78 18.60 -18.80
N VAL A 117 -6.66 18.61 -17.79
CA VAL A 117 -7.37 19.82 -17.33
C VAL A 117 -6.66 20.58 -16.21
N GLY A 118 -5.70 19.95 -15.52
CA GLY A 118 -4.99 20.54 -14.39
C GLY A 118 -4.15 21.79 -14.74
N PRO A 119 -3.76 22.59 -13.74
CA PRO A 119 -2.90 23.75 -13.97
C PRO A 119 -1.55 23.32 -14.57
N PRO A 120 -0.97 24.13 -15.49
CA PRO A 120 0.32 23.82 -16.08
C PRO A 120 1.39 23.67 -15.00
N ARG A 121 2.39 22.84 -15.30
CA ARG A 121 3.53 22.65 -14.40
C ARG A 121 4.24 24.00 -14.21
N PRO A 122 4.49 24.44 -12.96
CA PRO A 122 5.38 25.58 -12.74
C PRO A 122 6.72 25.29 -13.43
N ALA A 123 7.30 26.29 -14.08
CA ALA A 123 8.63 26.16 -14.69
C ALA A 123 9.60 25.58 -13.64
N GLU A 124 10.37 24.56 -14.03
CA GLU A 124 11.26 23.80 -13.14
C GLU A 124 12.04 24.76 -12.24
N ARG A 125 11.67 24.83 -10.95
CA ARG A 125 12.48 25.54 -9.96
C ARG A 125 13.75 24.72 -9.82
N GLY A 126 14.81 25.25 -10.45
CA GLY A 126 16.22 24.83 -10.39
C GLY A 126 16.45 23.39 -9.97
N LEU A 127 16.95 22.60 -10.93
CA LEU A 127 17.51 21.24 -10.90
C LEU A 127 18.50 20.96 -9.73
N ARG A 128 18.17 21.30 -8.50
CA ARG A 128 18.87 20.85 -7.30
C ARG A 128 18.69 19.35 -7.29
N LEU A 129 19.77 18.67 -7.65
CA LEU A 129 19.93 17.22 -7.74
C LEU A 129 19.07 16.51 -6.70
N ALA A 130 18.01 15.86 -7.18
CA ALA A 130 17.06 15.03 -6.43
C ALA A 130 17.69 13.73 -5.86
N MET A 131 18.99 13.79 -5.53
CA MET A 131 19.79 12.68 -5.06
C MET A 131 19.27 12.08 -3.74
N PRO A 132 18.78 12.86 -2.75
CA PRO A 132 18.23 12.25 -1.54
C PRO A 132 17.03 11.35 -1.81
N GLY A 133 16.10 11.80 -2.68
CA GLY A 133 14.95 11.00 -3.05
C GLY A 133 15.33 9.74 -3.81
N LEU A 134 16.26 9.84 -4.78
CA LEU A 134 16.77 8.67 -5.50
C LEU A 134 17.52 7.70 -4.58
N LEU A 135 18.30 8.20 -3.62
CA LEU A 135 18.96 7.38 -2.61
C LEU A 135 17.94 6.63 -1.74
N ALA A 136 16.86 7.29 -1.33
CA ALA A 136 15.78 6.61 -0.60
C ALA A 136 15.11 5.51 -1.43
N VAL A 137 14.93 5.70 -2.74
CA VAL A 137 14.45 4.64 -3.65
C VAL A 137 15.43 3.48 -3.70
N ILE A 138 16.72 3.74 -3.93
CA ILE A 138 17.76 2.70 -4.01
C ILE A 138 17.83 1.91 -2.71
N LEU A 139 17.85 2.59 -1.56
CA LEU A 139 17.85 1.96 -0.24
C LEU A 139 16.60 1.09 -0.05
N SER A 140 15.43 1.58 -0.43
CA SER A 140 14.16 0.84 -0.32
C SER A 140 14.14 -0.39 -1.22
N LEU A 141 14.61 -0.29 -2.47
CA LEU A 141 14.70 -1.42 -3.41
C LEU A 141 15.73 -2.47 -2.94
N ALA A 142 16.89 -2.03 -2.46
CA ALA A 142 17.93 -2.92 -1.95
C ALA A 142 17.46 -3.67 -0.70
N ALA A 143 16.90 -2.95 0.28
CA ALA A 143 16.37 -3.55 1.50
C ALA A 143 15.21 -4.52 1.19
N ALA A 144 14.27 -4.14 0.34
CA ALA A 144 13.18 -5.02 -0.10
C ALA A 144 13.69 -6.31 -0.74
N THR A 145 14.72 -6.20 -1.59
CA THR A 145 15.37 -7.36 -2.22
C THR A 145 16.00 -8.26 -1.18
N LEU A 146 16.76 -7.72 -0.23
CA LEU A 146 17.44 -8.50 0.80
C LEU A 146 16.47 -9.15 1.79
N TRP A 147 15.45 -8.41 2.23
CA TRP A 147 14.49 -8.89 3.22
C TRP A 147 13.55 -9.95 2.63
N SER A 148 13.24 -9.87 1.34
CA SER A 148 12.20 -10.70 0.72
C SER A 148 12.77 -11.85 -0.11
N GLN A 149 14.02 -12.28 0.11
CA GLN A 149 14.66 -13.34 -0.67
C GLN A 149 13.82 -14.64 -0.70
N ASP A 150 13.28 -15.05 0.44
CA ASP A 150 12.43 -16.24 0.53
C ASP A 150 11.11 -16.09 -0.23
N SER A 151 10.59 -14.87 -0.35
CA SER A 151 9.40 -14.58 -1.15
C SER A 151 9.72 -14.48 -2.65
N ILE A 152 10.85 -13.88 -3.02
CA ILE A 152 11.28 -13.78 -4.43
C ILE A 152 11.61 -15.18 -4.97
N THR A 153 12.20 -16.05 -4.15
CA THR A 153 12.54 -17.45 -4.49
C THR A 153 11.53 -18.45 -3.91
N ALA A 154 10.25 -18.09 -3.96
CA ALA A 154 9.18 -18.74 -3.18
C ALA A 154 9.05 -20.25 -3.34
N GLN A 155 9.39 -20.81 -4.50
CA GLN A 155 9.24 -22.24 -4.77
C GLN A 155 10.55 -22.85 -5.27
N SER A 156 10.87 -24.03 -4.76
CA SER A 156 11.91 -24.91 -5.30
C SER A 156 11.26 -26.24 -5.67
N ILE A 157 11.33 -26.59 -6.95
CA ILE A 157 10.70 -27.80 -7.50
C ILE A 157 11.78 -28.89 -7.59
N PHE A 158 11.50 -30.03 -6.99
CA PHE A 158 12.33 -31.23 -7.00
C PHE A 158 11.57 -32.40 -7.65
N PRO A 159 12.24 -33.49 -8.07
CA PRO A 159 11.55 -34.65 -8.65
C PRO A 159 10.48 -35.28 -7.74
N ASP A 160 10.67 -35.19 -6.42
CA ASP A 160 9.86 -35.83 -5.37
C ASP A 160 8.98 -34.84 -4.59
N GLY A 161 8.99 -33.55 -4.91
CA GLY A 161 8.16 -32.57 -4.22
C GLY A 161 8.42 -31.11 -4.57
N VAL A 162 7.69 -30.23 -3.88
CA VAL A 162 7.84 -28.77 -3.98
C VAL A 162 8.03 -28.21 -2.58
N VAL A 163 9.08 -27.41 -2.41
CA VAL A 163 9.32 -26.65 -1.17
C VAL A 163 8.84 -25.23 -1.39
N LEU A 164 7.87 -24.81 -0.58
CA LEU A 164 7.42 -23.42 -0.47
C LEU A 164 8.15 -22.74 0.69
N ARG A 165 8.95 -21.71 0.39
CA ARG A 165 9.72 -20.97 1.40
C ARG A 165 8.90 -19.96 2.21
N PRO A 166 7.93 -19.22 1.61
CA PRO A 166 7.15 -18.25 2.36
C PRO A 166 6.27 -18.91 3.43
N TRP A 167 5.83 -18.10 4.39
CA TRP A 167 4.90 -18.53 5.43
C TRP A 167 3.61 -19.11 4.84
N VAL A 168 3.01 -20.10 5.51
CA VAL A 168 1.85 -20.87 5.02
C VAL A 168 0.64 -19.98 4.64
N ASP A 169 0.44 -18.85 5.33
CA ASP A 169 -0.64 -17.90 5.03
C ASP A 169 -0.48 -17.21 3.66
N SER A 170 0.70 -17.33 3.02
CA SER A 170 0.92 -16.85 1.66
C SER A 170 -0.06 -17.49 0.66
N LEU A 171 -0.47 -18.75 0.89
CA LEU A 171 -1.48 -19.41 0.07
C LEU A 171 -2.87 -18.78 0.27
N PHE A 172 -3.21 -18.42 1.51
CA PHE A 172 -4.45 -17.71 1.81
C PHE A 172 -4.46 -16.33 1.14
N HIS A 173 -3.36 -15.58 1.22
CA HIS A 173 -3.24 -14.28 0.55
C HIS A 173 -3.28 -14.41 -0.98
N ALA A 174 -2.61 -15.42 -1.55
CA ALA A 174 -2.68 -15.70 -2.99
C ALA A 174 -4.10 -16.03 -3.47
N ARG A 175 -4.90 -16.70 -2.63
CA ARG A 175 -6.31 -16.96 -2.90
C ARG A 175 -7.14 -15.67 -2.86
N GLN A 176 -6.88 -14.76 -1.91
CA GLN A 176 -7.54 -13.44 -1.91
C GLN A 176 -7.22 -12.64 -3.17
N VAL A 177 -5.94 -12.59 -3.57
CA VAL A 177 -5.51 -11.99 -4.84
C VAL A 177 -6.25 -12.63 -6.03
N GLN A 178 -6.42 -13.95 -6.02
CA GLN A 178 -7.15 -14.66 -7.07
C GLN A 178 -8.61 -14.24 -7.17
N VAL A 179 -9.31 -14.08 -6.04
CA VAL A 179 -10.73 -13.68 -6.08
C VAL A 179 -10.90 -12.33 -6.78
N PHE A 180 -10.06 -11.34 -6.48
CA PHE A 180 -10.10 -10.06 -7.19
C PHE A 180 -9.63 -10.13 -8.65
N ARG A 181 -8.69 -11.04 -8.96
CA ARG A 181 -8.21 -11.28 -10.33
C ARG A 181 -9.32 -11.82 -11.24
N ASP A 182 -10.10 -12.76 -10.72
CA ASP A 182 -11.06 -13.55 -11.50
C ASP A 182 -12.49 -13.01 -11.40
N SER A 183 -12.79 -12.16 -10.40
CA SER A 183 -14.13 -11.64 -10.19
C SER A 183 -14.56 -10.63 -11.26
N PRO A 184 -15.78 -10.77 -11.83
CA PRO A 184 -16.39 -9.75 -12.68
C PRO A 184 -16.97 -8.58 -11.87
N GLY A 185 -17.09 -8.71 -10.55
CA GLY A 185 -17.70 -7.71 -9.66
C GLY A 185 -18.03 -8.28 -8.26
N PRO A 186 -18.39 -7.44 -7.29
CA PRO A 186 -18.53 -7.81 -5.87
C PRO A 186 -19.60 -8.86 -5.61
N VAL A 187 -20.64 -8.93 -6.46
CA VAL A 187 -21.77 -9.87 -6.31
C VAL A 187 -21.33 -11.34 -6.39
N VAL A 188 -20.19 -11.62 -7.02
CA VAL A 188 -19.70 -12.99 -7.27
C VAL A 188 -18.43 -13.30 -6.44
N MET A 189 -18.07 -12.44 -5.48
CA MET A 189 -16.90 -12.68 -4.62
C MET A 189 -17.27 -13.53 -3.41
N ASP A 190 -16.88 -14.80 -3.43
CA ASP A 190 -17.01 -15.71 -2.30
C ASP A 190 -15.88 -15.53 -1.28
N ASP A 191 -16.19 -15.69 0.02
CA ASP A 191 -15.17 -15.79 1.06
C ASP A 191 -14.32 -17.05 0.82
N PRO A 192 -12.99 -16.93 0.67
CA PRO A 192 -12.14 -18.10 0.42
C PRO A 192 -12.08 -19.07 1.60
N ARG A 193 -12.60 -18.72 2.78
CA ARG A 193 -12.70 -19.57 3.97
C ARG A 193 -14.02 -20.33 4.04
N MET A 194 -15.06 -19.87 3.35
CA MET A 194 -16.40 -20.45 3.46
C MET A 194 -17.16 -20.33 2.14
N ALA A 195 -17.28 -21.45 1.44
CA ALA A 195 -17.97 -21.52 0.15
C ALA A 195 -19.43 -21.01 0.26
N GLY A 196 -19.84 -20.20 -0.71
CA GLY A 196 -21.19 -19.62 -0.78
C GLY A 196 -21.46 -18.50 0.22
N GLN A 197 -20.49 -18.07 1.03
CA GLN A 197 -20.62 -16.86 1.84
C GLN A 197 -20.06 -15.64 1.11
N PRO A 198 -20.70 -14.47 1.26
CA PRO A 198 -20.16 -13.24 0.69
C PRO A 198 -18.81 -12.89 1.33
N MET A 199 -17.89 -12.37 0.53
CA MET A 199 -16.61 -11.89 1.02
C MET A 199 -16.78 -10.74 2.03
N TRP A 200 -16.05 -10.82 3.14
CA TRP A 200 -16.08 -9.79 4.19
C TRP A 200 -15.26 -8.56 3.79
N PHE A 201 -15.72 -7.37 4.17
CA PHE A 201 -15.06 -6.10 3.85
C PHE A 201 -13.87 -5.80 4.79
N TYR A 202 -12.86 -6.66 4.79
CA TYR A 202 -11.69 -6.53 5.67
C TYR A 202 -10.41 -7.05 5.00
N HIS A 203 -9.31 -6.29 5.13
CA HIS A 203 -7.94 -6.68 4.76
C HIS A 203 -7.62 -6.79 3.25
N HIS A 204 -8.43 -6.18 2.38
CA HIS A 204 -8.29 -6.34 0.93
C HIS A 204 -7.49 -5.29 0.20
N GLY A 205 -7.21 -4.15 0.84
CA GLY A 205 -6.60 -3.00 0.16
C GLY A 205 -5.27 -3.34 -0.51
N SER A 206 -4.42 -4.14 0.12
CA SER A 206 -3.10 -4.50 -0.41
C SER A 206 -3.13 -5.48 -1.59
N TYR A 207 -4.26 -6.12 -1.88
CA TYR A 207 -4.35 -7.13 -2.96
C TYR A 207 -4.62 -6.53 -4.33
N MET A 208 -5.13 -5.29 -4.42
CA MET A 208 -5.68 -4.74 -5.68
C MET A 208 -4.65 -4.69 -6.81
N THR A 209 -3.51 -4.04 -6.58
CA THR A 209 -2.46 -3.95 -7.62
C THR A 209 -1.86 -5.32 -7.95
N THR A 210 -1.70 -6.22 -6.97
CA THR A 210 -1.21 -7.58 -7.19
C THR A 210 -2.18 -8.40 -8.05
N ALA A 211 -3.48 -8.26 -7.82
CA ALA A 211 -4.52 -8.92 -8.60
C ALA A 211 -4.53 -8.38 -10.04
N LEU A 212 -4.35 -7.07 -10.21
CA LEU A 212 -4.25 -6.45 -11.52
C LEU A 212 -2.99 -6.92 -12.27
N LEU A 213 -1.82 -6.99 -11.60
CA LEU A 213 -0.59 -7.56 -12.15
C LEU A 213 -0.85 -8.99 -12.65
N ALA A 214 -1.32 -9.87 -11.77
CA ALA A 214 -1.61 -11.26 -12.10
C ALA A 214 -2.58 -11.40 -13.28
N ARG A 215 -3.59 -10.52 -13.36
CA ARG A 215 -4.57 -10.52 -14.46
C ARG A 215 -3.96 -10.05 -15.77
N MET A 216 -3.15 -9.00 -15.77
CA MET A 216 -2.60 -8.38 -16.98
C MET A 216 -1.42 -9.15 -17.57
N THR A 217 -0.62 -9.81 -16.74
CA THR A 217 0.59 -10.53 -17.18
C THR A 217 0.41 -12.04 -17.26
N GLY A 218 -0.71 -12.57 -16.75
CA GLY A 218 -0.93 -14.01 -16.62
C GLY A 218 -0.09 -14.66 -15.53
N THR A 219 0.62 -13.89 -14.70
CA THR A 219 1.40 -14.44 -13.59
C THR A 219 0.48 -15.15 -12.59
N PRO A 220 0.79 -16.40 -12.17
CA PRO A 220 0.04 -17.07 -11.12
C PRO A 220 -0.07 -16.21 -9.85
N THR A 221 -1.21 -16.19 -9.18
CA THR A 221 -1.48 -15.25 -8.08
C THR A 221 -0.55 -15.45 -6.90
N PHE A 222 -0.14 -16.70 -6.63
CA PHE A 222 0.89 -17.00 -5.63
C PHE A 222 2.21 -16.33 -5.98
N LEU A 223 2.70 -16.48 -7.21
CA LEU A 223 3.95 -15.85 -7.64
C LEU A 223 3.84 -14.33 -7.73
N ALA A 224 2.69 -13.77 -8.13
CA ALA A 224 2.47 -12.32 -8.09
C ALA A 224 2.52 -11.79 -6.64
N TYR A 225 1.91 -12.51 -5.69
CA TYR A 225 1.96 -12.18 -4.27
C TYR A 225 3.41 -12.19 -3.74
N THR A 226 4.15 -13.28 -3.95
CA THR A 226 5.48 -13.42 -3.36
C THR A 226 6.54 -12.56 -4.06
N SER A 227 6.44 -12.39 -5.39
CA SER A 227 7.42 -11.61 -6.16
C SER A 227 7.19 -10.10 -6.18
N PHE A 228 5.96 -9.66 -5.94
CA PHE A 228 5.62 -8.24 -5.98
C PHE A 228 5.02 -7.78 -4.65
N GLN A 229 3.91 -8.35 -4.18
CA GLN A 229 3.18 -7.78 -3.05
C GLN A 229 4.02 -7.62 -1.79
N VAL A 230 4.76 -8.68 -1.41
CA VAL A 230 5.60 -8.70 -0.22
C VAL A 230 6.76 -7.69 -0.33
N PRO A 231 7.69 -7.79 -1.31
CA PRO A 231 8.80 -6.85 -1.38
C PRO A 231 8.36 -5.42 -1.67
N PHE A 232 7.26 -5.21 -2.42
CA PHE A 232 6.74 -3.88 -2.68
C PHE A 232 6.22 -3.19 -1.41
N GLY A 233 5.66 -3.93 -0.45
CA GLY A 233 5.32 -3.37 0.86
C GLY A 233 6.55 -2.81 1.60
N VAL A 234 7.69 -3.50 1.54
CA VAL A 234 8.96 -3.02 2.12
C VAL A 234 9.38 -1.71 1.45
N VAL A 235 9.28 -1.66 0.11
CA VAL A 235 9.56 -0.42 -0.66
C VAL A 235 8.68 0.72 -0.18
N LEU A 236 7.36 0.51 -0.10
CA LEU A 236 6.42 1.52 0.36
C LEU A 236 6.73 2.01 1.78
N SER A 237 7.16 1.11 2.68
CA SER A 237 7.55 1.49 4.05
C SER A 237 8.76 2.41 4.06
N GLY A 238 9.78 2.11 3.24
CA GLY A 238 10.96 2.95 3.09
C GLY A 238 10.64 4.34 2.50
N LEU A 239 9.84 4.38 1.43
CA LEU A 239 9.38 5.63 0.84
C LEU A 239 8.49 6.44 1.79
N ALA A 240 7.66 5.77 2.59
CA ALA A 240 6.81 6.39 3.59
C ALA A 240 7.61 7.02 4.73
N ALA A 241 8.61 6.32 5.26
CA ALA A 241 9.53 6.87 6.26
C ALA A 241 10.29 8.08 5.71
N TYR A 242 10.80 7.97 4.48
CA TYR A 242 11.42 9.09 3.78
C TYR A 242 10.45 10.27 3.67
N ALA A 243 9.28 10.10 3.05
CA ALA A 243 8.35 11.19 2.76
C ALA A 243 7.85 11.88 4.05
N LEU A 244 7.50 11.09 5.07
CA LEU A 244 7.03 11.61 6.35
C LEU A 244 8.11 12.44 7.05
N ILE A 245 9.30 11.89 7.25
CA ILE A 245 10.35 12.59 7.98
C ILE A 245 10.94 13.73 7.15
N CYS A 246 11.02 13.56 5.83
CA CYS A 246 11.36 14.63 4.92
C CYS A 246 10.41 15.81 5.13
N SER A 247 9.08 15.58 5.18
CA SER A 247 8.06 16.62 5.38
C SER A 247 8.29 17.48 6.64
N LEU A 248 8.88 16.90 7.68
CA LEU A 248 9.14 17.55 8.97
C LEU A 248 10.53 18.20 9.07
N TRP A 249 11.58 17.49 8.64
CA TRP A 249 12.98 17.85 8.93
C TRP A 249 13.89 17.92 7.69
N GLY A 250 13.32 17.78 6.49
CA GLY A 250 14.01 17.91 5.21
C GLY A 250 14.67 16.62 4.72
N ASP A 251 15.24 16.69 3.51
CA ASP A 251 15.63 15.53 2.71
C ASP A 251 16.63 14.58 3.39
N ARG A 252 17.64 15.14 4.07
CA ARG A 252 18.68 14.34 4.75
C ARG A 252 18.09 13.52 5.90
N ALA A 253 17.19 14.13 6.67
CA ALA A 253 16.47 13.43 7.74
C ALA A 253 15.54 12.35 7.17
N GLY A 254 14.91 12.62 6.01
CA GLY A 254 14.13 11.62 5.28
C GLY A 254 14.96 10.40 4.89
N VAL A 255 16.14 10.60 4.29
CA VAL A 255 17.04 9.49 3.93
C VAL A 255 17.49 8.72 5.17
N ALA A 256 17.86 9.43 6.24
CA ALA A 256 18.26 8.81 7.50
C ALA A 256 17.13 7.97 8.09
N ALA A 257 15.88 8.45 8.05
CA ALA A 257 14.72 7.72 8.52
C ALA A 257 14.45 6.44 7.71
N ALA A 258 14.56 6.51 6.38
CA ALA A 258 14.45 5.32 5.53
C ALA A 258 15.56 4.31 5.85
N ALA A 259 16.80 4.77 6.01
CA ALA A 259 17.93 3.90 6.37
C ALA A 259 17.74 3.25 7.75
N VAL A 260 17.32 4.02 8.76
CA VAL A 260 17.02 3.54 10.12
C VAL A 260 15.95 2.46 10.06
N LEU A 261 14.81 2.72 9.39
CA LEU A 261 13.71 1.75 9.31
C LEU A 261 14.10 0.45 8.59
N LEU A 262 14.93 0.54 7.55
CA LEU A 262 15.25 -0.57 6.65
C LEU A 262 16.52 -1.34 7.00
N LEU A 263 17.44 -0.75 7.77
CA LEU A 263 18.75 -1.33 8.03
C LEU A 263 19.00 -1.60 9.51
N LEU A 264 18.30 -0.92 10.43
CA LEU A 264 18.47 -1.27 11.84
C LEU A 264 17.78 -2.61 12.11
N PRO A 265 18.47 -3.52 12.81
CA PRO A 265 17.85 -4.76 13.24
C PRO A 265 16.67 -4.44 14.15
N ASP A 266 15.59 -5.21 13.99
CA ASP A 266 14.39 -4.98 14.77
C ASP A 266 14.60 -5.34 16.25
N ALA A 267 13.67 -4.90 17.10
CA ALA A 267 13.78 -5.09 18.56
C ALA A 267 13.89 -6.56 19.00
N SER A 268 13.49 -7.53 18.18
CA SER A 268 13.66 -8.96 18.50
C SER A 268 15.13 -9.37 18.61
N TRP A 269 16.02 -8.63 17.93
CA TRP A 269 17.47 -8.80 17.99
C TRP A 269 18.09 -8.09 19.22
N HIS A 270 17.34 -7.21 19.87
CA HIS A 270 17.78 -6.39 21.00
C HIS A 270 17.17 -6.87 22.33
N GLY A 271 17.51 -8.09 22.73
CA GLY A 271 17.27 -8.60 24.09
C GLY A 271 16.03 -9.48 24.28
N PHE A 272 15.04 -9.44 23.37
CA PHE A 272 13.88 -10.34 23.44
C PHE A 272 14.16 -11.75 22.89
N ALA A 273 15.14 -11.88 21.99
CA ALA A 273 15.58 -13.14 21.37
C ALA A 273 14.45 -14.02 20.80
N ASN A 274 13.32 -13.41 20.43
CA ASN A 274 12.18 -14.11 19.85
C ASN A 274 11.92 -13.60 18.42
N PRO A 275 12.35 -14.33 17.39
CA PRO A 275 12.14 -13.94 15.99
C PRO A 275 10.67 -13.72 15.61
N CYS A 276 9.72 -14.36 16.31
CA CYS A 276 8.28 -14.20 16.06
C CYS A 276 7.74 -12.82 16.50
N LEU A 277 8.51 -12.06 17.28
CA LEU A 277 8.19 -10.67 17.63
C LEU A 277 8.95 -9.67 16.74
N GLY A 278 9.73 -10.17 15.78
CA GLY A 278 10.48 -9.33 14.86
C GLY A 278 9.57 -8.58 13.91
N TYR A 279 9.85 -7.28 13.74
CA TYR A 279 9.13 -6.44 12.78
C TYR A 279 9.28 -7.01 11.36
N ALA A 280 10.49 -7.43 10.97
CA ALA A 280 10.73 -7.96 9.64
C ALA A 280 9.89 -9.24 9.38
N TRP A 281 9.89 -10.16 10.33
CA TRP A 281 9.09 -11.40 10.25
C TRP A 281 7.59 -11.09 10.18
N LEU A 282 7.09 -10.22 11.07
CA LEU A 282 5.66 -9.88 11.11
C LEU A 282 5.18 -9.26 9.80
N GLN A 283 6.00 -8.39 9.20
CA GLN A 283 5.65 -7.77 7.92
C GLN A 283 5.71 -8.75 6.75
N GLN A 284 6.53 -9.80 6.80
CA GLN A 284 6.56 -10.81 5.74
C GLN A 284 5.35 -11.76 5.80
N ILE A 285 4.91 -12.14 7.00
CA ILE A 285 3.73 -13.00 7.15
C ILE A 285 2.42 -12.23 6.95
N ALA A 286 2.44 -10.90 7.13
CA ALA A 286 1.27 -10.05 7.02
C ALA A 286 1.57 -8.75 6.25
N PRO A 287 1.91 -8.82 4.95
CA PRO A 287 2.46 -7.70 4.17
C PRO A 287 1.52 -6.50 4.07
N ALA A 288 0.21 -6.68 4.23
CA ALA A 288 -0.72 -5.56 4.27
C ALA A 288 -0.42 -4.54 5.40
N GLY A 289 0.32 -4.95 6.43
CA GLY A 289 0.81 -4.05 7.48
C GLY A 289 1.67 -2.93 6.90
N GLN A 290 2.60 -3.24 6.00
CA GLN A 290 3.49 -2.26 5.36
C GLN A 290 2.74 -1.24 4.52
N TYR A 291 1.70 -1.66 3.81
CA TYR A 291 0.84 -0.77 3.04
C TYR A 291 0.03 0.16 3.97
N ALA A 292 -0.48 -0.37 5.08
CA ALA A 292 -1.16 0.44 6.09
C ALA A 292 -0.21 1.46 6.74
N VAL A 293 1.04 1.09 7.04
CA VAL A 293 2.07 2.05 7.51
C VAL A 293 2.27 3.17 6.48
N ALA A 294 2.36 2.84 5.20
CA ALA A 294 2.50 3.83 4.13
C ALA A 294 1.31 4.80 4.05
N ILE A 295 0.08 4.29 4.20
CA ILE A 295 -1.14 5.12 4.25
C ILE A 295 -1.15 6.02 5.48
N LEU A 296 -0.77 5.50 6.64
CA LEU A 296 -0.71 6.27 7.88
C LEU A 296 0.35 7.36 7.82
N ALA A 297 1.48 7.13 7.14
CA ALA A 297 2.47 8.16 6.88
C ALA A 297 1.90 9.30 6.02
N VAL A 298 1.15 8.98 4.95
CA VAL A 298 0.44 9.99 4.15
C VAL A 298 -0.61 10.73 4.99
N ALA A 299 -1.37 10.02 5.83
CA ALA A 299 -2.32 10.64 6.74
C ALA A 299 -1.63 11.63 7.70
N TRP A 300 -0.47 11.27 8.25
CA TRP A 300 0.32 12.18 9.10
C TRP A 300 0.86 13.40 8.34
N ILE A 301 1.37 13.24 7.12
CA ILE A 301 1.82 14.38 6.29
C ILE A 301 0.66 15.36 6.09
N LEU A 302 -0.52 14.87 5.71
CA LEU A 302 -1.72 15.69 5.52
C LEU A 302 -2.19 16.33 6.84
N MET A 303 -2.10 15.60 7.95
CA MET A 303 -2.48 16.08 9.28
C MET A 303 -1.59 17.23 9.74
N PHE A 304 -0.27 17.06 9.63
CA PHE A 304 0.71 18.09 9.98
C PHE A 304 0.51 19.33 9.12
N GLU A 305 0.37 19.15 7.81
CA GLU A 305 0.16 20.26 6.88
C GLU A 305 -1.17 20.99 7.14
N GLY A 306 -2.24 20.24 7.40
CA GLY A 306 -3.56 20.78 7.75
C GLY A 306 -3.55 21.59 9.03
N CYS A 307 -2.86 21.11 10.07
CA CYS A 307 -2.73 21.83 11.33
C CYS A 307 -1.85 23.07 11.20
N ARG A 308 -0.72 22.96 10.48
CA ARG A 308 0.22 24.05 10.24
C ARG A 308 -0.40 25.20 9.46
N THR A 309 -1.20 24.89 8.43
CA THR A 309 -1.84 25.87 7.55
C THR A 309 -3.26 26.27 7.98
N GLY A 310 -3.83 25.58 8.98
CA GLY A 310 -5.22 25.75 9.40
C GLY A 310 -6.26 25.27 8.37
N ARG A 311 -5.86 24.45 7.39
CA ARG A 311 -6.74 23.94 6.32
C ARG A 311 -7.48 22.67 6.78
N LEU A 312 -8.73 22.84 7.19
CA LEU A 312 -9.60 21.73 7.64
C LEU A 312 -9.80 20.65 6.56
N SER A 313 -9.73 20.99 5.28
CA SER A 313 -9.83 20.02 4.19
C SER A 313 -8.70 18.98 4.24
N LEU A 314 -7.48 19.38 4.60
CA LEU A 314 -6.34 18.45 4.73
C LEU A 314 -6.49 17.56 5.97
N VAL A 315 -7.01 18.11 7.06
CA VAL A 315 -7.35 17.34 8.26
C VAL A 315 -8.43 16.29 7.96
N ALA A 316 -9.46 16.66 7.19
CA ALA A 316 -10.50 15.72 6.75
C ALA A 316 -9.92 14.63 5.83
N LEU A 317 -9.03 14.99 4.89
CA LEU A 317 -8.33 14.02 4.04
C LEU A 317 -7.41 13.10 4.85
N ALA A 318 -6.75 13.61 5.90
CA ALA A 318 -5.96 12.80 6.82
C ALA A 318 -6.85 11.76 7.52
N PHE A 319 -8.02 12.16 8.02
CA PHE A 319 -8.98 11.21 8.61
C PHE A 319 -9.47 10.16 7.61
N LEU A 320 -9.75 10.57 6.37
CA LEU A 320 -10.13 9.63 5.31
C LEU A 320 -9.00 8.63 5.04
N ALA A 321 -7.75 9.09 4.92
CA ALA A 321 -6.59 8.24 4.73
C ALA A 321 -6.40 7.27 5.92
N THR A 322 -6.56 7.74 7.16
CA THR A 322 -6.54 6.88 8.34
C THR A 322 -7.64 5.82 8.27
N GLY A 323 -8.88 6.20 7.94
CA GLY A 323 -9.98 5.25 7.75
C GLY A 323 -9.69 4.21 6.67
N LEU A 324 -9.06 4.61 5.56
CA LEU A 324 -8.63 3.66 4.51
C LEU A 324 -7.63 2.63 5.05
N ALA A 325 -6.77 2.97 6.01
CA ALA A 325 -5.83 2.02 6.60
C ALA A 325 -6.53 0.82 7.26
N LEU A 326 -7.80 0.96 7.68
CA LEU A 326 -8.62 -0.16 8.18
C LEU A 326 -8.73 -1.30 7.15
N HIS A 327 -8.88 -0.96 5.87
CA HIS A 327 -9.01 -1.92 4.78
C HIS A 327 -7.70 -2.58 4.38
N TYR A 328 -6.57 -2.06 4.85
CA TYR A 328 -5.26 -2.67 4.68
C TYR A 328 -4.88 -3.48 5.92
N LYS A 329 -4.96 -2.88 7.12
CA LYS A 329 -4.69 -3.56 8.39
C LYS A 329 -5.36 -2.85 9.58
N ALA A 330 -6.43 -3.45 10.11
CA ALA A 330 -7.16 -2.89 11.27
C ALA A 330 -6.26 -2.63 12.49
N HIS A 331 -5.35 -3.55 12.81
CA HIS A 331 -4.47 -3.42 13.97
C HIS A 331 -3.66 -2.12 13.96
N LEU A 332 -3.15 -1.73 12.78
CA LEU A 332 -2.39 -0.48 12.62
C LEU A 332 -3.30 0.74 12.59
N PHE A 333 -4.49 0.62 11.99
CA PHE A 333 -5.51 1.66 12.10
C PHE A 333 -5.85 1.96 13.56
N VAL A 334 -6.18 0.93 14.36
CA VAL A 334 -6.53 1.10 15.79
C VAL A 334 -5.39 1.75 16.56
N ALA A 335 -4.15 1.31 16.33
CA ALA A 335 -2.98 1.88 16.98
C ALA A 335 -2.77 3.37 16.65
N ALA A 336 -3.03 3.79 15.40
CA ALA A 336 -2.78 5.16 14.95
C ALA A 336 -3.98 6.11 15.10
N ALA A 337 -5.21 5.59 15.03
CA ALA A 337 -6.44 6.38 14.93
C ALA A 337 -6.59 7.35 16.10
N LEU A 338 -6.31 6.90 17.32
CA LEU A 338 -6.39 7.75 18.51
C LEU A 338 -5.46 8.96 18.41
N VAL A 339 -4.18 8.72 18.08
CA VAL A 339 -3.17 9.78 18.06
C VAL A 339 -3.48 10.79 16.95
N ILE A 340 -3.86 10.32 15.76
CA ILE A 340 -4.25 11.18 14.63
C ILE A 340 -5.48 12.00 15.00
N TRP A 341 -6.45 11.42 15.72
CA TRP A 341 -7.69 12.10 16.08
C TRP A 341 -7.54 13.14 17.18
N VAL A 342 -6.65 12.92 18.15
CA VAL A 342 -6.31 13.92 19.18
C VAL A 342 -5.49 15.08 18.61
N TYR A 343 -4.68 14.84 17.58
CA TYR A 343 -3.71 15.83 17.09
C TYR A 343 -4.31 17.19 16.68
N PRO A 344 -5.38 17.28 15.86
CA PRO A 344 -6.00 18.57 15.52
C PRO A 344 -6.45 19.39 16.73
N ALA A 345 -6.96 18.74 17.79
CA ALA A 345 -7.45 19.44 18.98
C ALA A 345 -6.33 20.19 19.71
N LEU A 346 -5.10 19.66 19.67
CA LEU A 346 -3.93 20.25 20.31
C LEU A 346 -3.27 21.33 19.44
N PHE A 347 -3.24 21.13 18.12
CA PHE A 347 -2.41 21.91 17.21
C PHE A 347 -3.17 22.86 16.25
N LEU A 348 -4.50 22.76 16.13
CA LEU A 348 -5.28 23.76 15.38
C LEU A 348 -5.47 25.04 16.20
N THR A 349 -4.63 26.04 15.90
CA THR A 349 -4.61 27.36 16.56
C THR A 349 -5.97 28.07 16.55
N ARG A 350 -6.79 27.84 15.52
CA ARG A 350 -8.09 28.52 15.32
C ARG A 350 -9.22 28.01 16.22
N PHE A 351 -9.04 26.90 16.95
CA PHE A 351 -10.13 26.20 17.64
C PHE A 351 -9.89 25.85 19.12
N ARG A 352 -8.86 26.43 19.76
CA ARG A 352 -8.33 26.03 21.09
C ARG A 352 -9.32 25.95 22.28
N TRP A 353 -10.57 26.43 22.20
CA TRP A 353 -11.47 26.46 23.37
C TRP A 353 -12.79 25.69 23.23
N ARG A 354 -13.44 25.69 22.05
CA ARG A 354 -14.80 25.10 21.90
C ARG A 354 -14.84 23.61 21.55
N TRP A 355 -13.73 23.04 21.09
CA TRP A 355 -13.69 21.63 20.67
C TRP A 355 -13.38 20.63 21.79
N ASN A 356 -12.70 21.03 22.88
CA ASN A 356 -12.31 20.13 23.97
C ASN A 356 -13.50 19.42 24.65
N LEU A 357 -14.68 20.03 24.68
CA LEU A 357 -15.89 19.42 25.26
C LEU A 357 -16.62 18.49 24.28
N ARG A 358 -16.56 18.76 22.97
CA ARG A 358 -17.26 17.96 21.94
C ARG A 358 -16.44 16.76 21.47
N SER A 359 -15.11 16.89 21.44
CA SER A 359 -14.22 15.76 21.16
C SER A 359 -14.36 14.69 22.24
N ALA A 360 -14.38 15.05 23.52
CA ALA A 360 -14.61 14.12 24.62
C ALA A 360 -15.90 13.28 24.46
N HIS A 361 -17.00 13.90 24.00
CA HIS A 361 -18.26 13.19 23.72
C HIS A 361 -18.19 12.26 22.50
N LEU A 362 -17.48 12.64 21.43
CA LEU A 362 -17.28 11.75 20.29
C LEU A 362 -16.39 10.54 20.66
N TRP A 363 -15.47 10.72 21.61
CA TRP A 363 -14.64 9.65 22.19
C TRP A 363 -15.50 8.58 22.83
N PHE A 364 -16.52 8.97 23.59
CA PHE A 364 -17.48 8.05 24.19
C PHE A 364 -18.17 7.20 23.12
N ILE A 365 -18.60 7.83 22.01
CA ILE A 365 -19.32 7.12 20.93
C ILE A 365 -18.40 6.17 20.14
N ILE A 366 -17.15 6.54 19.89
CA ILE A 366 -16.21 5.72 19.09
C ILE A 366 -15.60 4.59 19.92
N SER A 367 -15.36 4.79 21.22
CA SER A 367 -14.89 3.72 22.12
C SER A 367 -15.93 2.63 22.38
N GLU A 368 -17.22 2.91 22.15
CA GLU A 368 -18.31 1.93 22.15
C GLU A 368 -18.40 1.12 20.84
N PHE A 369 -17.76 1.58 19.75
CA PHE A 369 -17.83 0.90 18.44
C PHE A 369 -17.18 -0.50 18.41
N PRO A 370 -16.02 -0.74 19.07
CA PRO A 370 -15.50 -2.10 19.26
C PRO A 370 -16.44 -3.00 20.06
N ALA A 371 -17.23 -2.46 21.00
CA ALA A 371 -18.23 -3.22 21.74
C ALA A 371 -19.42 -3.63 20.86
N ALA A 372 -19.80 -2.79 19.88
CA ALA A 372 -20.82 -3.10 18.89
C ALA A 372 -20.37 -4.17 17.87
N CYS A 373 -19.09 -4.17 17.47
CA CYS A 373 -18.54 -5.21 16.60
C CYS A 373 -18.44 -6.59 17.28
N ASN A 374 -18.48 -6.64 18.61
CA ASN A 374 -18.48 -7.89 19.38
C ASN A 374 -19.90 -8.48 19.58
N PHE A 375 -20.96 -7.81 19.08
CA PHE A 375 -22.34 -8.21 19.34
C PHE A 375 -22.98 -9.09 18.25
N SER A 376 -22.31 -9.32 17.11
CA SER A 376 -22.84 -10.21 16.05
C SER A 376 -22.52 -11.70 16.23
N ASP A 377 -21.75 -12.09 17.25
CA ASP A 377 -21.30 -13.47 17.46
C ASP A 377 -22.15 -14.28 18.46
N ARG A 378 -23.31 -13.77 18.88
CA ARG A 378 -24.28 -14.56 19.66
C ARG A 378 -25.19 -15.41 18.78
N ARG A 379 -24.65 -16.14 17.81
CA ARG A 379 -25.35 -17.32 17.30
C ARG A 379 -24.96 -18.51 18.19
N PRO A 380 -25.91 -19.23 18.79
CA PRO A 380 -25.58 -20.46 19.50
C PRO A 380 -24.88 -21.42 18.53
N SER A 381 -23.69 -21.88 18.91
CA SER A 381 -22.93 -22.87 18.16
C SER A 381 -23.71 -24.20 18.13
N PRO A 382 -24.01 -24.79 16.95
CA PRO A 382 -24.73 -26.07 16.87
C PRO A 382 -23.88 -27.31 17.20
N CYS A 383 -22.67 -27.17 17.74
CA CYS A 383 -21.72 -28.28 17.85
C CYS A 383 -21.16 -28.44 19.27
N GLN A 384 -22.02 -28.86 20.20
CA GLN A 384 -21.63 -29.76 21.28
C GLN A 384 -22.27 -31.13 21.00
N ALA A 385 -21.74 -31.84 20.01
CA ALA A 385 -21.96 -33.27 19.86
C ALA A 385 -20.81 -33.87 19.04
N GLY A 386 -20.10 -34.84 19.61
CA GLY A 386 -19.19 -35.72 18.87
C GLY A 386 -17.71 -35.45 19.09
N SER A 387 -17.20 -35.89 20.23
CA SER A 387 -15.78 -36.25 20.38
C SER A 387 -15.49 -37.49 19.54
N GLU A 388 -14.63 -37.40 18.54
CA GLU A 388 -13.89 -38.57 18.06
C GLU A 388 -12.56 -38.16 17.41
N SER A 389 -11.50 -38.77 17.92
CA SER A 389 -10.09 -38.58 17.61
C SER A 389 -9.77 -39.03 16.18
N GLY A 390 -9.37 -38.10 15.31
CA GLY A 390 -8.88 -38.39 13.97
C GLY A 390 -7.53 -37.74 13.70
N VAL A 391 -6.45 -38.51 13.87
CA VAL A 391 -5.12 -38.16 13.35
C VAL A 391 -5.18 -38.22 11.82
N ALA A 392 -5.17 -37.05 11.16
CA ALA A 392 -5.14 -36.98 9.71
C ALA A 392 -3.74 -37.30 9.18
N THR A 393 -3.53 -38.55 8.77
CA THR A 393 -2.39 -38.95 7.93
C THR A 393 -2.77 -38.81 6.46
N TRP A 394 -2.16 -37.84 5.78
CA TRP A 394 -2.24 -37.73 4.32
C TRP A 394 -1.27 -38.74 3.69
N ARG A 395 -1.77 -39.91 3.28
CA ARG A 395 -1.06 -40.78 2.34
C ARG A 395 -1.51 -40.47 0.92
N ALA A 396 -0.58 -39.98 0.10
CA ALA A 396 -0.75 -39.93 -1.34
C ALA A 396 -0.95 -41.35 -1.87
N ARG A 397 -2.04 -41.59 -2.60
CA ARG A 397 -2.19 -42.80 -3.41
C ARG A 397 -1.49 -42.55 -4.74
N SER A 398 -0.48 -43.37 -5.02
CA SER A 398 0.16 -43.56 -6.33
C SER A 398 -0.79 -44.13 -7.36
#